data_AF-A0A1T4SG55-F1
#
_entry.id   AF-A0A1T4SG55-F1
#
_cell.length_a   1.000
_cell.length_b   1.000
_cell.length_c   1.000
_cell.angle_alpha   90.00
_cell.angle_beta   90.00
_cell.angle_gamma   90.00
#
_symmetry.space_group_name_H-M   'P 1'
#
loop_
_entity.id
_entity.type
_entity.pdbx_description
1 polymer ?
#
loop_
_entity_poly.entity_id
_entity_poly.type
_entity_poly.pdbx_seq_one_letter_code
_entity_poly.pdbx_strand_id
1 'polypeptide(L)' 'MVTAADDPTLDVLLDLDGQVLVVDPEGGHSGRFVVMRVPVSPEKAQGLDYSLTLHGPDGERLVGFDNTHPVGR' A
#
# COMPACT_ATOMS: atom_id res chain seq x y z
N MET A 1 6.85 -25.33 9.34
CA MET A 1 7.16 -24.04 8.68
C MET A 1 6.13 -23.85 7.58
N VAL A 2 5.22 -22.91 7.75
CA VAL A 2 4.28 -22.53 6.68
C VAL A 2 4.97 -21.41 5.94
N THR A 3 5.52 -21.69 4.75
CA THR A 3 5.89 -20.62 3.83
C THR A 3 4.57 -19.96 3.45
N ALA A 4 4.41 -18.66 3.72
CA ALA A 4 3.36 -17.90 3.05
C ALA A 4 3.60 -18.14 1.56
N ALA A 5 2.71 -18.89 0.92
CA ALA A 5 2.82 -19.12 -0.51
C ALA A 5 2.82 -17.73 -1.16
N ASP A 6 3.76 -17.48 -2.06
CA ASP A 6 3.75 -16.28 -2.89
C ASP A 6 2.33 -16.16 -3.47
N ASP A 7 1.56 -15.20 -2.98
CA ASP A 7 0.23 -14.94 -3.50
C ASP A 7 0.44 -14.08 -4.75
N PRO A 8 0.26 -14.63 -5.97
CA PRO A 8 0.50 -13.87 -7.18
C PRO A 8 -0.46 -12.69 -7.33
N THR A 9 -1.55 -12.64 -6.55
CA THR A 9 -2.45 -11.48 -6.55
C THR A 9 -1.85 -10.26 -5.84
N LEU A 10 -0.88 -10.45 -4.94
CA LEU A 10 -0.19 -9.33 -4.28
C LEU A 10 0.77 -8.59 -5.20
N ASP A 11 1.28 -9.24 -6.24
CA ASP A 11 2.13 -8.59 -7.24
C ASP A 11 1.38 -7.49 -7.99
N VAL A 12 0.04 -7.55 -8.07
CA VAL A 12 -0.79 -6.48 -8.67
C VAL A 12 -0.64 -5.15 -7.92
N LEU A 13 -0.27 -5.18 -6.63
CA LEU A 13 -0.03 -3.94 -5.87
C LEU A 13 1.19 -3.19 -6.41
N LEU A 14 2.19 -3.89 -6.98
CA LEU A 14 3.35 -3.24 -7.57
C LEU A 14 2.99 -2.38 -8.78
N ASP A 15 1.95 -2.77 -9.53
CA ASP A 15 1.44 -1.98 -10.65
C ASP A 15 0.79 -0.67 -10.18
N LEU A 16 0.40 -0.60 -8.90
CA LEU A 16 -0.15 0.60 -8.28
C LEU A 16 0.92 1.57 -7.77
N ASP A 17 2.21 1.19 -7.77
CA ASP A 17 3.25 2.08 -7.27
C ASP A 17 3.26 3.43 -8.02
N GLY A 18 3.25 4.51 -7.25
CA GLY A 18 3.21 5.88 -7.78
C GLY A 18 1.85 6.30 -8.35
N GLN A 19 0.84 5.44 -8.40
CA GLN A 19 -0.50 5.83 -8.85
C GLN A 19 -1.15 6.82 -7.88
N VAL A 20 -1.85 7.80 -8.45
CA VAL A 20 -2.70 8.74 -7.74
C VAL A 20 -4.13 8.57 -8.23
N LEU A 21 -5.03 8.17 -7.34
CA LEU A 21 -6.44 7.96 -7.62
C LEU A 21 -7.23 9.16 -7.08
N VAL A 22 -7.97 9.86 -7.94
CA VAL A 22 -8.85 10.93 -7.50
C VAL A 22 -10.11 10.29 -6.90
N VAL A 23 -10.33 10.52 -5.61
CA VAL A 23 -11.42 9.90 -4.83
C VAL A 23 -12.66 10.79 -4.83
N ASP A 24 -12.45 12.10 -4.75
CA ASP A 24 -13.49 13.11 -4.80
C ASP A 24 -12.97 14.31 -5.62
N PRO A 25 -13.35 14.41 -6.91
CA PRO A 25 -12.92 15.50 -7.78
C PRO A 25 -13.43 16.87 -7.33
N GLU A 26 -14.60 16.96 -6.69
CA GLU A 26 -15.19 18.23 -6.27
C GLU A 26 -14.54 18.75 -4.99
N GLY A 27 -14.28 17.85 -4.03
CA GLY A 27 -13.55 18.18 -2.79
C GLY A 27 -12.02 18.11 -2.90
N GLY A 28 -11.48 17.73 -4.06
CA GLY A 28 -10.04 17.68 -4.33
C GLY A 28 -9.28 16.58 -3.58
N HIS A 29 -9.97 15.50 -3.18
CA HIS A 29 -9.33 14.41 -2.45
C HIS A 29 -8.68 13.39 -3.40
N SER A 30 -7.46 12.98 -3.06
CA SER A 30 -6.72 11.98 -3.84
C SER A 30 -6.01 10.96 -2.95
N GLY A 31 -6.03 9.70 -3.38
CA GLY A 31 -5.25 8.62 -2.78
C GLY A 31 -3.95 8.43 -3.53
N ARG A 32 -2.84 8.19 -2.83
CA ARG A 32 -1.56 7.84 -3.42
C ARG A 32 -1.07 6.49 -2.90
N PHE A 33 -0.60 5.66 -3.81
CA PHE A 33 0.06 4.40 -3.51
C PHE A 33 1.58 4.55 -3.61
N VAL A 34 2.29 3.97 -2.64
CA VAL A 34 3.73 3.73 -2.69
C VAL A 34 3.92 2.27 -2.34
N VAL A 35 4.47 1.48 -3.26
CA VAL A 35 4.59 0.03 -3.14
C VAL A 35 5.96 -0.40 -3.63
N MET A 36 6.67 -1.20 -2.84
CA MET A 36 7.98 -1.72 -3.21
C MET A 36 8.16 -3.17 -2.79
N ARG A 37 8.94 -3.91 -3.58
CA ARG A 37 9.46 -5.22 -3.17
C ARG A 37 10.55 -5.05 -2.12
N VAL A 38 10.43 -5.81 -1.04
CA VAL A 38 11.42 -5.88 0.05
C VAL A 38 11.76 -7.34 0.35
N PRO A 39 12.93 -7.62 0.94
CA PRO A 39 13.23 -8.97 1.40
C PRO A 39 12.14 -9.46 2.38
N VAL A 40 11.73 -10.72 2.24
CA VAL A 40 10.77 -11.33 3.14
C VAL A 40 11.33 -11.37 4.56
N SER A 41 10.56 -10.87 5.52
CA SER A 41 10.86 -10.91 6.95
C SER A 41 9.59 -11.26 7.75
N PRO A 42 9.69 -11.61 9.05
CA PRO A 42 8.51 -11.81 9.89
C PRO A 42 7.55 -10.61 9.90
N GLU A 43 8.09 -9.39 9.79
CA GLU A 43 7.35 -8.13 9.75
C GLU A 43 6.75 -7.86 8.35
N LYS A 44 7.42 -8.35 7.29
CA LYS A 44 7.03 -8.21 5.88
C LYS A 44 6.91 -9.58 5.23
N ALA A 45 5.99 -10.40 5.75
CA ALA A 45 5.84 -11.81 5.35
C ALA A 45 5.50 -12.00 3.87
N GLN A 46 4.94 -10.97 3.23
CA GLN A 46 4.57 -10.96 1.82
C GLN A 46 5.65 -10.38 0.89
N GLY A 47 6.82 -9.99 1.43
CA GLY A 47 7.92 -9.43 0.63
C GLY A 47 7.59 -8.09 -0.04
N LEU A 48 6.60 -7.37 0.49
CA LEU A 48 6.17 -6.07 0.01
C LEU A 48 6.14 -5.08 1.16
N ASP A 49 6.56 -3.85 0.91
CA ASP A 49 6.30 -2.71 1.76
C ASP A 49 5.40 -1.74 1.00
N TYR A 50 4.26 -1.41 1.58
CA TYR A 50 3.31 -0.53 0.92
C TYR A 50 2.67 0.47 1.89
N SER A 51 2.39 1.64 1.35
CA SER A 51 1.55 2.65 1.99
C SER A 51 0.52 3.21 1.03
N LEU A 52 -0.71 3.41 1.53
CA LEU A 52 -1.79 4.10 0.86
C LEU A 52 -2.16 5.34 1.67
N THR A 53 -2.18 6.49 1.03
CA THR A 53 -2.26 7.77 1.73
C THR A 53 -3.32 8.65 1.09
N LEU A 54 -4.23 9.20 1.89
CA LEU A 54 -5.26 10.12 1.43
C LEU A 54 -4.75 11.56 1.61
N HIS A 55 -4.93 12.35 0.57
CA HIS A 55 -4.58 13.75 0.52
C HIS A 55 -5.82 14.61 0.31
N GLY A 56 -5.85 15.76 0.96
CA GLY A 56 -6.86 16.79 0.73
C GLY A 56 -6.52 17.70 -0.45
N PRO A 57 -7.39 18.69 -0.73
CA PRO A 57 -7.27 19.58 -1.88
C PRO A 57 -5.98 20.40 -1.92
N ASP A 58 -5.35 20.68 -0.77
CA ASP A 58 -4.07 21.41 -0.69
C ASP A 58 -2.85 20.46 -0.72
N GLY A 59 -3.08 19.16 -0.95
CA GLY A 59 -2.06 18.12 -0.97
C GLY A 59 -1.60 17.66 0.40
N GLU A 60 -2.19 18.18 1.48
CA GLU A 60 -1.94 17.77 2.85
C GLU A 60 -2.36 16.32 3.06
N ARG A 61 -1.56 15.57 3.82
CA ARG A 61 -1.89 14.19 4.14
C ARG A 61 -2.92 14.14 5.26
N LEU A 62 -4.07 13.55 4.97
CA LEU A 62 -5.18 13.38 5.91
C LEU A 62 -5.07 12.06 6.68
N VAL A 63 -4.81 10.95 5.98
CA VAL A 63 -4.66 9.62 6.60
C VAL A 63 -3.68 8.75 5.81
N GLY A 64 -3.08 7.77 6.47
CA GLY A 64 -2.23 6.76 5.84
C GLY A 64 -2.49 5.37 6.41
N PHE A 65 -2.41 4.36 5.54
CA PHE A 65 -2.44 2.95 5.87
C PHE A 65 -1.16 2.31 5.36
N ASP A 66 -0.55 1.43 6.15
CA ASP A 66 0.65 0.69 5.79
C ASP A 66 0.56 -0.77 6.23
N ASN A 67 1.45 -1.61 5.72
CA ASN A 67 1.53 -3.02 6.09
C ASN A 67 2.64 -3.30 7.11
N THR A 68 2.86 -2.41 8.07
CA THR A 68 3.92 -2.57 9.08
C THR A 68 3.61 -3.65 10.13
N HIS A 69 2.35 -4.12 10.17
CA HIS A 69 1.93 -5.18 11.08
C HIS A 69 1.68 -6.47 10.29
N PRO A 70 2.14 -7.64 10.78
CA PRO A 70 1.75 -8.91 10.18
C PRO A 70 0.23 -9.05 10.28
N VAL A 71 -0.42 -9.35 9.15
CA VAL A 71 -1.83 -9.76 9.16
C VAL A 71 -1.88 -11.07 9.93
N GLY A 72 -2.36 -11.01 11.17
CA GLY A 72 -2.48 -12.18 12.05
C GLY A 72 -3.30 -13.25 11.36
N ARG A 73 -2.76 -14.47 11.36
CA ARG A 73 -3.41 -15.66 10.81
C ARG A 73 -4.67 -16.03 11.58
#